data_AF-A0A838YJD6-F1
#
_entry.id   AF-A0A838YJD6-F1
#
_cell.length_a   1.000
_cell.length_b   1.000
_cell.length_c   1.000
_cell.angle_alpha   90.00
_cell.angle_beta   90.00
_cell.angle_gamma   90.00
#
_symmetry.space_group_name_H-M   'P 1'
#
loop_
_entity.id
_entity.type
_entity.pdbx_description
1 polymer ?
#
loop_
_entity_poly.entity_id
_entity_poly.type
_entity_poly.pdbx_seq_one_letter_code
_entity_poly.pdbx_strand_id
1 'polypeptide(L)'
;MALTYIIYFLIFTIPLWGYLILLNTRVSPTLCGWLMAIGFIGLKYFFVPANPLTAMFLYIVSTFWSMKLVVTNNHLGKANRLTFIQWLVFSYGWFGMNPAPFKSFPGKPFPDYMAHILKGISRIIMGLVLITSARLYYFNTEWSVANNYFVNICYLISLSLILHFGILNINTGLLRMAGVNVSTLFNKPIKSKTLQEFWSRRWNLAFIELTTIAVLRPLKKRYGQKVAFWTSYIFSGLLHELAISLPVNHGYGKPFLYFIIQAGLILGVEKYVINPDTGKFKRLLWLLLCLFVPMPILFHQMFISWIVMPLVDLLAYRGFDFVVIIFE
;
A
#
# COMPACT_ATOMS: atom_id res chain seq x y z
N MET A 1 20.81 -10.97 -19.06
CA MET A 1 20.06 -12.04 -18.34
C MET A 1 20.67 -12.35 -16.97
N ALA A 2 21.97 -12.69 -16.86
CA ALA A 2 22.62 -12.95 -15.57
C ALA A 2 22.52 -11.78 -14.57
N LEU A 3 22.80 -10.54 -15.02
CA LEU A 3 22.70 -9.33 -14.17
C LEU A 3 21.29 -9.13 -13.57
N THR A 4 20.24 -9.41 -14.35
CA THR A 4 18.84 -9.29 -13.91
C THR A 4 18.54 -10.23 -12.75
N TYR A 5 18.93 -11.50 -12.85
CA TYR A 5 18.73 -12.48 -11.79
C TYR A 5 19.56 -12.17 -10.54
N ILE A 6 20.77 -11.64 -10.71
CA ILE A 6 21.58 -11.14 -9.59
C ILE A 6 20.84 -10.01 -8.87
N ILE A 7 20.28 -9.04 -9.59
CA ILE A 7 19.54 -7.93 -8.96
C ILE A 7 18.27 -8.43 -8.28
N TYR A 8 17.54 -9.38 -8.86
CA TYR A 8 16.42 -10.03 -8.18
C TYR A 8 16.88 -10.67 -6.87
N PHE A 9 17.93 -11.48 -6.91
CA PHE A 9 18.48 -12.11 -5.73
C PHE A 9 18.88 -11.07 -4.66
N LEU A 10 19.50 -9.95 -5.05
CA LEU A 10 19.86 -8.88 -4.12
C LEU A 10 18.61 -8.22 -3.50
N ILE A 11 17.56 -7.96 -4.28
CA ILE A 11 16.29 -7.41 -3.76
C ILE A 11 15.65 -8.40 -2.78
N PHE A 12 15.57 -9.67 -3.15
CA PHE A 12 14.99 -10.74 -2.31
C PHE A 12 15.85 -11.12 -1.11
N THR A 13 17.06 -10.59 -0.98
CA THR A 13 17.89 -10.77 0.20
C THR A 13 17.98 -9.51 1.07
N ILE A 14 17.27 -8.41 0.74
CA ILE A 14 17.23 -7.17 1.54
C ILE A 14 17.00 -7.45 3.04
N PRO A 15 16.02 -8.28 3.45
CA PRO A 15 15.85 -8.59 4.88
C PRO A 15 17.08 -9.24 5.52
N LEU A 16 17.86 -10.06 4.80
CA LEU A 16 19.08 -10.67 5.34
C LEU A 16 20.13 -9.60 5.64
N TRP A 17 20.39 -8.72 4.65
CA TRP A 17 21.28 -7.57 4.83
C TRP A 17 20.81 -6.65 5.95
N GLY A 18 19.50 -6.40 6.02
CA GLY A 18 18.88 -5.58 7.06
C GLY A 18 19.14 -6.12 8.46
N TYR A 19 19.06 -7.44 8.67
CA TYR A 19 19.37 -8.04 9.97
C TYR A 19 20.84 -7.83 10.36
N LEU A 20 21.78 -8.07 9.44
CA LEU A 20 23.20 -7.85 9.67
C LEU A 20 23.50 -6.38 10.02
N ILE A 21 22.82 -5.44 9.37
CA ILE A 21 22.93 -4.01 9.67
C ILE A 21 22.38 -3.69 11.06
N LEU A 22 21.26 -4.29 11.48
CA LEU A 22 20.71 -4.11 12.84
C LEU A 22 21.68 -4.62 13.92
N LEU A 23 22.47 -5.65 13.61
CA LEU A 23 23.47 -6.18 14.52
C LEU A 23 24.68 -5.25 14.67
N ASN A 24 25.06 -4.57 13.58
CA ASN A 24 26.24 -3.74 13.51
C ASN A 24 26.08 -2.41 14.27
N THR A 25 26.98 -2.16 15.23
CA THR A 25 26.94 -0.95 16.08
C THR A 25 27.56 0.28 15.43
N ARG A 26 28.40 0.10 14.39
CA ARG A 26 29.20 1.15 13.73
C ARG A 26 28.44 1.91 12.65
N VAL A 27 27.37 1.33 12.13
CA VAL A 27 26.56 1.94 11.07
C VAL A 27 25.23 2.43 11.61
N SER A 28 24.60 3.38 10.91
CA SER A 28 23.25 3.84 11.21
C SER A 28 22.24 3.02 10.41
N PRO A 29 21.43 2.14 11.03
CA PRO A 29 20.46 1.32 10.30
C PRO A 29 19.44 2.16 9.53
N THR A 30 19.06 3.31 10.08
CA THR A 30 18.15 4.25 9.43
C THR A 30 18.76 4.82 8.15
N LEU A 31 20.03 5.23 8.17
CA LEU A 31 20.71 5.73 6.98
C LEU A 31 20.88 4.62 5.94
N CYS A 32 21.32 3.43 6.37
CA CYS A 32 21.45 2.26 5.49
C CYS A 32 20.12 1.91 4.84
N GLY A 33 19.00 1.91 5.57
CA GLY A 33 17.68 1.61 5.02
C GLY A 33 17.24 2.60 3.93
N TRP A 34 17.52 3.89 4.10
CA TRP A 34 17.26 4.89 3.05
C TRP A 34 18.15 4.70 1.83
N LEU A 35 19.45 4.48 2.04
CA LEU A 35 20.41 4.21 0.95
C LEU A 35 20.06 2.94 0.18
N MET A 36 19.62 1.89 0.88
CA MET A 36 19.13 0.66 0.26
C MET A 36 17.88 0.92 -0.57
N ALA A 37 16.90 1.66 -0.05
CA ALA A 37 15.69 1.97 -0.81
C ALA A 37 16.03 2.71 -2.12
N ILE A 38 16.81 3.80 -2.03
CA ILE A 38 17.21 4.57 -3.22
C ILE A 38 18.07 3.72 -4.16
N GLY A 39 19.05 2.98 -3.61
CA GLY A 39 19.97 2.16 -4.37
C GLY A 39 19.25 1.05 -5.14
N PHE A 40 18.33 0.31 -4.51
CA PHE A 40 17.58 -0.75 -5.18
C PHE A 40 16.55 -0.22 -6.19
N ILE A 41 15.92 0.93 -5.92
CA ILE A 41 15.09 1.62 -6.93
C ILE A 41 15.94 1.97 -8.16
N GLY A 42 17.13 2.55 -7.95
CA GLY A 42 18.08 2.88 -9.02
C GLY A 42 18.57 1.64 -9.78
N LEU A 43 19.00 0.60 -9.08
CA LEU A 43 19.45 -0.66 -9.68
C LEU A 43 18.36 -1.29 -10.56
N LYS A 44 17.13 -1.34 -10.05
CA LYS A 44 15.98 -1.79 -10.84
C LYS A 44 15.82 -0.88 -12.06
N TYR A 45 15.72 0.43 -11.88
CA TYR A 45 15.43 1.38 -12.95
C TYR A 45 16.43 1.31 -14.11
N PHE A 46 17.73 1.24 -13.82
CA PHE A 46 18.77 1.29 -14.85
C PHE A 46 19.13 -0.07 -15.46
N PHE A 47 18.99 -1.18 -14.72
CA PHE A 47 19.56 -2.48 -15.13
C PHE A 47 18.55 -3.62 -15.23
N VAL A 48 17.30 -3.43 -14.80
CA VAL A 48 16.27 -4.46 -14.80
C VAL A 48 15.10 -4.04 -15.70
N PRO A 49 15.14 -4.42 -16.99
CA PRO A 49 13.96 -4.33 -17.83
C PRO A 49 12.90 -5.31 -17.30
N ALA A 50 11.67 -4.84 -17.15
CA ALA A 50 10.55 -5.64 -16.68
C ALA A 50 9.26 -5.09 -17.26
N ASN A 51 8.27 -5.96 -17.47
CA ASN A 51 6.91 -5.50 -17.77
C ASN A 51 6.38 -4.62 -16.61
N PRO A 52 5.37 -3.78 -16.84
CA PRO A 52 4.92 -2.81 -15.84
C PRO A 52 4.49 -3.43 -14.50
N LEU A 53 3.80 -4.57 -14.53
CA LEU A 53 3.35 -5.24 -13.31
C LEU A 53 4.52 -5.75 -12.47
N THR A 54 5.47 -6.44 -13.10
CA THR A 54 6.71 -6.91 -12.46
C THR A 54 7.55 -5.73 -11.98
N ALA A 55 7.64 -4.65 -12.77
CA ALA A 55 8.32 -3.42 -12.39
C ALA A 55 7.74 -2.80 -11.11
N MET A 56 6.41 -2.68 -11.04
CA MET A 56 5.70 -2.17 -9.87
C MET A 56 6.00 -3.01 -8.64
N PHE A 57 5.90 -4.33 -8.78
CA PHE A 57 6.18 -5.26 -7.69
C PHE A 57 7.59 -5.09 -7.15
N LEU A 58 8.60 -5.02 -8.02
CA LEU A 58 10.00 -4.86 -7.62
C LEU A 58 10.26 -3.51 -6.91
N TYR A 59 9.66 -2.42 -7.37
CA TYR A 59 9.77 -1.12 -6.68
C TYR A 59 9.12 -1.14 -5.30
N ILE A 60 7.92 -1.73 -5.19
CA ILE A 60 7.21 -1.85 -3.92
C ILE A 60 8.02 -2.71 -2.96
N VAL A 61 8.45 -3.90 -3.37
CA VAL A 61 9.15 -4.87 -2.51
C VAL A 61 10.51 -4.33 -2.05
N SER A 62 11.31 -3.77 -2.95
CA SER A 62 12.60 -3.19 -2.60
C SER A 62 12.47 -2.04 -1.60
N THR A 63 11.52 -1.14 -1.82
CA THR A 63 11.23 -0.03 -0.91
C THR A 63 10.69 -0.53 0.42
N PHE A 64 9.71 -1.43 0.38
CA PHE A 64 9.03 -1.96 1.56
C PHE A 64 10.02 -2.65 2.51
N TRP A 65 10.84 -3.58 2.01
CA TRP A 65 11.83 -4.26 2.84
C TRP A 65 12.97 -3.36 3.30
N SER A 66 13.39 -2.39 2.49
CA SER A 66 14.38 -1.40 2.94
C SER A 66 13.81 -0.54 4.08
N MET A 67 12.53 -0.20 4.03
CA MET A 67 11.85 0.57 5.07
C MET A 67 11.59 -0.23 6.35
N LYS A 68 11.49 -1.56 6.30
CA LYS A 68 11.43 -2.43 7.50
C LYS A 68 12.63 -2.20 8.43
N LEU A 69 13.81 -1.97 7.85
CA LEU A 69 15.02 -1.66 8.60
C LEU A 69 14.89 -0.32 9.35
N VAL A 70 14.43 0.72 8.66
CA VAL A 70 14.22 2.07 9.22
C VAL A 70 13.23 2.04 10.38
N VAL A 71 12.05 1.43 10.18
CA VAL A 71 11.01 1.40 11.21
C VAL A 71 11.43 0.55 12.41
N THR A 72 12.19 -0.52 12.19
CA THR A 72 12.66 -1.38 13.28
C THR A 72 13.63 -0.67 14.19
N ASN A 73 14.65 -0.02 13.61
CA ASN A 73 15.60 0.76 14.39
C ASN A 73 14.92 1.92 15.14
N ASN A 74 14.00 2.63 14.50
CA ASN A 74 13.35 3.79 15.11
C ASN A 74 12.25 3.42 16.13
N HIS A 75 11.65 2.22 16.04
CA HIS A 75 10.61 1.77 16.96
C HIS A 75 11.20 1.03 18.18
N LEU A 76 12.17 0.14 17.94
CA LEU A 76 12.72 -0.73 18.98
C LEU A 76 14.04 -0.21 19.55
N GLY A 77 14.81 0.56 18.78
CA GLY A 77 16.16 0.97 19.17
C GLY A 77 17.15 -0.20 19.27
N LYS A 78 18.39 0.11 19.66
CA LYS A 78 19.46 -0.89 19.74
C LYS A 78 19.27 -1.90 20.89
N ALA A 79 18.58 -1.53 21.97
CA ALA A 79 18.45 -2.34 23.18
C ALA A 79 17.40 -3.47 23.07
N ASN A 80 16.53 -3.42 22.07
CA ASN A 80 15.25 -4.12 22.13
C ASN A 80 14.98 -4.90 20.83
N ARG A 81 15.94 -5.72 20.42
CA ARG A 81 16.00 -6.34 19.08
C ARG A 81 15.09 -7.56 18.92
N LEU A 82 14.69 -7.82 17.67
CA LEU A 82 14.09 -9.09 17.27
C LEU A 82 15.18 -10.15 17.10
N THR A 83 14.89 -11.41 17.40
CA THR A 83 15.74 -12.53 16.96
C THR A 83 15.73 -12.64 15.44
N PHE A 84 16.67 -13.39 14.86
CA PHE A 84 16.73 -13.59 13.40
C PHE A 84 15.40 -14.13 12.84
N ILE A 85 14.82 -15.14 13.49
CA ILE A 85 13.54 -15.72 13.07
C ILE A 85 12.41 -14.71 13.19
N GLN A 86 12.31 -13.98 14.31
CA GLN A 86 11.29 -12.95 14.50
C GLN A 86 11.39 -11.84 13.44
N TRP A 87 12.62 -11.47 13.07
CA TRP A 87 12.89 -10.50 12.01
C TRP A 87 12.47 -11.01 10.62
N LEU A 88 12.75 -12.27 10.29
CA LEU A 88 12.32 -12.86 9.01
C LEU A 88 10.79 -12.92 8.92
N VAL A 89 10.13 -13.34 10.00
CA VAL A 89 8.66 -13.38 10.05
C VAL A 89 8.06 -11.98 9.97
N PHE A 90 8.68 -10.98 10.62
CA PHE A 90 8.27 -9.58 10.46
C PHE A 90 8.47 -9.05 9.02
N SER A 91 9.57 -9.41 8.36
CA SER A 91 9.93 -8.84 7.06
C SER A 91 9.20 -9.48 5.90
N TYR A 92 9.13 -10.82 5.88
CA TYR A 92 8.48 -11.59 4.82
C TYR A 92 7.02 -11.92 5.13
N GLY A 93 6.71 -12.17 6.40
CA GLY A 93 5.39 -12.66 6.83
C GLY A 93 4.37 -11.57 7.15
N TRP A 94 4.77 -10.30 7.23
CA TRP A 94 3.88 -9.21 7.64
C TRP A 94 3.96 -7.97 6.75
N PHE A 95 2.80 -7.47 6.35
CA PHE A 95 2.69 -6.26 5.52
C PHE A 95 2.62 -4.95 6.32
N GLY A 96 2.57 -5.01 7.65
CA GLY A 96 2.59 -3.82 8.53
C GLY A 96 4.00 -3.36 8.89
N MET A 97 4.11 -2.16 9.49
CA MET A 97 5.40 -1.53 9.80
C MET A 97 5.74 -1.51 11.29
N ASN A 98 4.90 -2.11 12.14
CA ASN A 98 5.17 -2.26 13.57
C ASN A 98 5.94 -3.56 13.84
N PRO A 99 7.21 -3.50 14.26
CA PRO A 99 7.99 -4.69 14.61
C PRO A 99 7.66 -5.21 16.02
N ALA A 100 7.07 -4.40 16.91
CA ALA A 100 6.97 -4.71 18.33
C ALA A 100 6.19 -6.00 18.65
N PRO A 101 5.07 -6.32 17.96
CA PRO A 101 4.35 -7.57 18.19
C PRO A 101 5.19 -8.84 17.98
N PHE A 102 6.21 -8.79 17.11
CA PHE A 102 7.02 -9.95 16.74
C PHE A 102 7.98 -10.39 17.83
N LYS A 103 8.19 -9.58 18.88
CA LYS A 103 8.96 -10.02 20.07
C LYS A 103 8.32 -11.21 20.80
N SER A 104 7.00 -11.33 20.68
CA SER A 104 6.24 -12.42 21.30
C SER A 104 6.13 -13.67 20.42
N PHE A 105 6.73 -13.66 19.23
CA PHE A 105 6.68 -14.80 18.31
C PHE A 105 7.76 -15.86 18.63
N PRO A 106 7.43 -17.16 18.56
CA PRO A 106 6.07 -17.72 18.42
C PRO A 106 5.29 -17.65 19.74
N GLY A 107 3.97 -17.47 19.66
CA GLY A 107 3.10 -17.36 20.83
C GLY A 107 1.87 -18.27 20.74
N LYS A 108 1.01 -18.22 21.76
CA LYS A 108 -0.29 -18.91 21.73
C LYS A 108 -1.24 -18.21 20.75
N PRO A 109 -2.09 -18.95 20.01
CA PRO A 109 -3.08 -18.37 19.11
C PRO A 109 -4.01 -17.37 19.82
N PHE A 110 -4.29 -16.23 19.18
CA PHE A 110 -5.30 -15.28 19.66
C PHE A 110 -6.71 -15.72 19.23
N PRO A 111 -7.74 -15.61 20.09
CA PRO A 111 -9.06 -16.23 19.86
C PRO A 111 -9.80 -15.71 18.61
N ASP A 112 -9.51 -14.50 18.15
CA ASP A 112 -10.15 -13.87 17.00
C ASP A 112 -9.46 -14.17 15.65
N TYR A 113 -8.43 -15.04 15.61
CA TYR A 113 -7.67 -15.33 14.39
C TYR A 113 -8.58 -15.78 13.22
N MET A 114 -9.52 -16.68 13.51
CA MET A 114 -10.42 -17.25 12.51
C MET A 114 -11.38 -16.20 11.94
N ALA A 115 -11.82 -15.24 12.76
CA ALA A 115 -12.68 -14.16 12.32
C ALA A 115 -12.01 -13.29 11.23
N HIS A 116 -10.69 -13.07 11.34
CA HIS A 116 -9.94 -12.35 10.30
C HIS A 116 -9.78 -13.16 9.01
N ILE A 117 -9.53 -14.47 9.12
CA ILE A 117 -9.43 -15.38 7.95
C ILE A 117 -10.75 -15.43 7.20
N LEU A 118 -11.86 -15.71 7.90
CA LEU A 118 -13.20 -15.79 7.29
C LEU A 118 -13.61 -14.45 6.67
N LYS A 119 -13.34 -13.34 7.35
CA LYS A 119 -13.55 -12.01 6.79
C LYS A 119 -12.73 -11.83 5.52
N GLY A 120 -11.46 -12.20 5.51
CA GLY A 120 -10.61 -12.11 4.34
C GLY A 120 -11.13 -12.92 3.15
N ILE A 121 -11.48 -14.19 3.36
CA ILE A 121 -12.09 -15.07 2.35
C ILE A 121 -13.36 -14.42 1.77
N SER A 122 -14.25 -13.90 2.63
CA SER A 122 -15.48 -13.25 2.18
C SER A 122 -15.22 -12.06 1.25
N ARG A 123 -14.16 -11.26 1.49
CA ARG A 123 -13.81 -10.11 0.64
C ARG A 123 -13.18 -10.53 -0.68
N ILE A 124 -12.41 -11.62 -0.69
CA ILE A 124 -11.90 -12.20 -1.93
C ILE A 124 -13.08 -12.64 -2.81
N ILE A 125 -14.04 -13.40 -2.25
CA ILE A 125 -15.23 -13.85 -2.99
C ILE A 125 -16.02 -12.66 -3.54
N MET A 126 -16.32 -11.65 -2.70
CA MET A 126 -17.02 -10.44 -3.15
C MET A 126 -16.28 -9.71 -4.27
N GLY A 127 -14.95 -9.60 -4.18
CA GLY A 127 -14.14 -8.96 -5.22
C GLY A 127 -14.15 -9.75 -6.52
N LEU A 128 -14.07 -11.09 -6.47
CA LEU A 128 -14.16 -11.94 -7.65
C LEU A 128 -15.54 -11.82 -8.32
N VAL A 129 -16.63 -11.86 -7.53
CA VAL A 129 -18.00 -11.66 -8.04
C VAL A 129 -18.15 -10.30 -8.72
N LEU A 130 -17.59 -9.24 -8.13
CA LEU A 130 -17.66 -7.90 -8.71
C LEU A 130 -16.82 -7.77 -9.99
N ILE A 131 -15.64 -8.40 -10.07
CA ILE A 131 -14.86 -8.49 -11.32
C ILE A 131 -15.68 -9.16 -12.42
N THR A 132 -16.24 -10.34 -12.13
CA THR A 132 -17.03 -11.09 -13.12
C THR A 132 -18.26 -10.29 -13.56
N SER A 133 -18.97 -9.66 -12.63
CA SER A 133 -20.15 -8.85 -12.93
C SER A 133 -19.81 -7.61 -13.76
N ALA A 134 -18.73 -6.89 -13.42
CA ALA A 134 -18.27 -5.74 -14.19
C ALA A 134 -17.81 -6.13 -15.60
N ARG A 135 -17.18 -7.30 -15.75
CA ARG A 135 -16.77 -7.84 -17.06
C ARG A 135 -17.98 -8.22 -17.91
N LEU A 136 -18.98 -8.89 -17.33
CA LEU A 136 -20.24 -9.19 -18.01
C LEU A 136 -20.97 -7.91 -18.43
N TYR A 137 -21.04 -6.90 -17.55
CA TYR A 137 -21.62 -5.60 -17.90
C TYR A 137 -20.89 -4.95 -19.08
N TYR A 138 -19.55 -4.95 -19.06
CA TYR A 138 -18.73 -4.40 -20.14
C TYR A 138 -18.99 -5.07 -21.50
N PHE A 139 -19.14 -6.40 -21.55
CA PHE A 139 -19.40 -7.12 -22.80
C PHE A 139 -20.82 -6.97 -23.34
N ASN A 140 -21.80 -6.69 -22.48
CA ASN A 140 -23.21 -6.58 -22.85
C ASN A 140 -23.70 -5.14 -23.03
N THR A 141 -22.79 -4.16 -22.91
CA THR A 141 -23.14 -2.74 -22.97
C THR A 141 -22.29 -2.04 -24.02
N GLU A 142 -22.91 -1.14 -24.79
CA GLU A 142 -22.17 -0.31 -25.73
C GLU A 142 -21.11 0.55 -25.02
N TRP A 143 -20.00 0.75 -25.74
CA TRP A 143 -18.92 1.58 -25.23
C TRP A 143 -19.42 3.03 -25.06
N SER A 144 -19.23 3.55 -23.84
CA SER A 144 -19.36 4.97 -23.54
C SER A 144 -18.32 5.36 -22.49
N VAL A 145 -17.98 6.64 -22.42
CA VAL A 145 -17.04 7.16 -21.41
C VAL A 145 -17.54 6.85 -19.99
N ALA A 146 -18.85 6.99 -19.75
CA ALA A 146 -19.46 6.70 -18.46
C ALA A 146 -19.37 5.20 -18.10
N ASN A 147 -19.66 4.31 -19.06
CA ASN A 147 -19.57 2.86 -18.86
C ASN A 147 -18.14 2.41 -18.57
N ASN A 148 -17.17 2.92 -19.34
CA ASN A 148 -15.76 2.61 -19.13
C ASN A 148 -15.30 3.06 -17.73
N TYR A 149 -15.66 4.28 -17.33
CA TYR A 149 -15.33 4.79 -16.00
C TYR A 149 -15.95 3.96 -14.87
N PHE A 150 -17.22 3.58 -15.01
CA PHE A 150 -17.92 2.72 -14.06
C PHE A 150 -17.24 1.35 -13.89
N VAL A 151 -16.89 0.69 -15.00
CA VAL A 151 -16.20 -0.60 -15.00
C VAL A 151 -14.82 -0.49 -14.34
N ASN A 152 -14.05 0.56 -14.66
CA ASN A 152 -12.74 0.79 -14.05
C ASN A 152 -12.83 1.00 -12.53
N ILE A 153 -13.83 1.74 -12.04
CA ILE A 153 -14.09 1.87 -10.60
C ILE A 153 -14.41 0.51 -10.00
N CYS A 154 -15.25 -0.30 -10.65
CA CYS A 154 -15.59 -1.64 -10.17
C CYS A 154 -14.35 -2.52 -10.06
N TYR A 155 -13.44 -2.48 -11.04
CA TYR A 155 -12.16 -3.21 -10.98
C TYR A 155 -11.27 -2.73 -9.84
N LEU A 156 -11.10 -1.42 -9.66
CA LEU A 156 -10.32 -0.87 -8.55
C LEU A 156 -10.88 -1.27 -7.17
N ILE A 157 -12.21 -1.19 -7.01
CA ILE A 157 -12.89 -1.63 -5.78
C ILE A 157 -12.68 -3.13 -5.57
N SER A 158 -12.82 -3.94 -6.61
CA SER A 158 -12.65 -5.39 -6.54
C SER A 158 -11.24 -5.80 -6.15
N LEU A 159 -10.22 -5.23 -6.80
CA LEU A 159 -8.82 -5.45 -6.44
C LEU A 159 -8.54 -4.99 -5.02
N SER A 160 -9.14 -3.89 -4.56
CA SER A 160 -9.01 -3.46 -3.17
C SER A 160 -9.65 -4.45 -2.19
N LEU A 161 -10.83 -5.00 -2.52
CA LEU A 161 -11.48 -6.06 -1.73
C LEU A 161 -10.60 -7.30 -1.63
N ILE A 162 -9.99 -7.75 -2.72
CA ILE A 162 -9.13 -8.93 -2.76
C ILE A 162 -7.81 -8.67 -2.03
N LEU A 163 -7.08 -7.63 -2.42
CA LEU A 163 -5.72 -7.37 -1.93
C LEU A 163 -5.75 -6.78 -0.51
N HIS A 164 -6.42 -5.64 -0.30
CA HIS A 164 -6.36 -4.91 0.98
C HIS A 164 -7.25 -5.51 2.07
N PHE A 165 -8.46 -5.94 1.72
CA PHE A 165 -9.42 -6.45 2.70
C PHE A 165 -9.47 -7.99 2.75
N GLY A 166 -8.99 -8.67 1.72
CA GLY A 166 -8.93 -10.13 1.63
C GLY A 166 -7.61 -10.67 2.16
N ILE A 167 -6.58 -10.64 1.32
CA ILE A 167 -5.25 -11.21 1.58
C ILE A 167 -4.66 -10.66 2.88
N LEU A 168 -4.72 -9.34 3.11
CA LEU A 168 -4.16 -8.78 4.34
C LEU A 168 -4.94 -9.14 5.61
N ASN A 169 -6.26 -9.41 5.54
CA ASN A 169 -7.00 -9.91 6.70
C ASN A 169 -6.68 -11.40 6.95
N ILE A 170 -6.50 -12.21 5.90
CA ILE A 170 -6.00 -13.59 6.04
C ILE A 170 -4.62 -13.58 6.68
N ASN A 171 -3.69 -12.75 6.17
CA ASN A 171 -2.35 -12.59 6.73
C ASN A 171 -2.39 -12.16 8.21
N THR A 172 -3.28 -11.23 8.56
CA THR A 172 -3.55 -10.86 9.97
C THR A 172 -3.96 -12.09 10.79
N GLY A 173 -4.92 -12.87 10.29
CA GLY A 173 -5.41 -14.08 10.95
C GLY A 173 -4.33 -15.14 11.13
N LEU A 174 -3.51 -15.41 10.11
CA LEU A 174 -2.42 -16.39 10.18
C LEU A 174 -1.36 -16.01 11.22
N LEU A 175 -0.98 -14.73 11.29
CA LEU A 175 -0.03 -14.27 12.31
C LEU A 175 -0.63 -14.29 13.73
N ARG A 176 -1.92 -13.96 13.87
CA ARG A 176 -2.64 -14.09 15.14
C ARG A 176 -2.78 -15.55 15.58
N MET A 177 -2.95 -16.46 14.64
CA MET A 177 -2.92 -17.91 14.88
C MET A 177 -1.54 -18.35 15.38
N ALA A 178 -0.46 -17.79 14.84
CA ALA A 178 0.91 -18.03 15.31
C ALA A 178 1.29 -17.21 16.58
N GLY A 179 0.33 -16.56 17.22
CA GLY A 179 0.50 -15.83 18.47
C GLY A 179 1.18 -14.47 18.37
N VAL A 180 1.12 -13.81 17.20
CA VAL A 180 1.57 -12.43 17.03
C VAL A 180 0.38 -11.48 17.16
N ASN A 181 0.45 -10.52 18.09
CA ASN A 181 -0.64 -9.56 18.33
C ASN A 181 -0.67 -8.43 17.29
N VAL A 182 -0.87 -8.77 16.01
CA VAL A 182 -1.06 -7.80 14.92
C VAL A 182 -2.53 -7.39 14.79
N SER A 183 -2.76 -6.20 14.25
CA SER A 183 -4.09 -5.64 13.97
C SER A 183 -4.31 -5.49 12.47
N THR A 184 -5.58 -5.39 12.04
CA THR A 184 -5.91 -5.23 10.61
C THR A 184 -5.33 -3.93 10.06
N LEU A 185 -4.67 -4.00 8.90
CA LEU A 185 -4.05 -2.83 8.25
C LEU A 185 -5.06 -1.81 7.70
N PHE A 186 -6.34 -2.18 7.58
CA PHE A 186 -7.44 -1.32 7.13
C PHE A 186 -8.61 -1.37 8.13
N ASN A 187 -8.73 -0.34 8.96
CA ASN A 187 -9.67 -0.31 10.08
C ASN A 187 -10.98 0.42 9.74
N LYS A 188 -11.93 -0.33 9.16
CA LYS A 188 -13.29 0.16 8.81
C LYS A 188 -13.26 1.56 8.15
N PRO A 189 -12.56 1.76 7.01
CA PRO A 189 -12.29 3.11 6.47
C PRO A 189 -13.53 3.93 6.13
N ILE A 190 -14.61 3.29 5.68
CA ILE A 190 -15.87 3.95 5.34
C ILE A 190 -16.57 4.55 6.59
N LYS A 191 -16.19 4.12 7.80
CA LYS A 191 -16.71 4.68 9.07
C LYS A 191 -15.97 5.94 9.53
N SER A 192 -15.09 6.50 8.70
CA SER A 192 -14.38 7.75 9.02
C SER A 192 -15.37 8.91 9.13
N LYS A 193 -15.22 9.74 10.16
CA LYS A 193 -16.03 10.96 10.36
C LYS A 193 -15.45 12.17 9.62
N THR A 194 -14.19 12.09 9.24
CA THR A 194 -13.43 13.10 8.51
C THR A 194 -12.46 12.44 7.53
N LEU A 195 -12.06 13.16 6.48
CA LEU A 195 -11.01 12.80 5.54
C LEU A 195 -9.67 12.63 6.25
N GLN A 196 -9.38 13.48 7.25
CA GLN A 196 -8.20 13.30 8.08
C GLN A 196 -8.22 11.95 8.82
N GLU A 197 -9.33 11.55 9.42
CA GLU A 197 -9.45 10.27 10.12
C GLU A 197 -9.25 9.08 9.17
N PHE A 198 -9.78 9.19 7.94
CA PHE A 198 -9.60 8.19 6.90
C PHE A 198 -8.10 7.94 6.63
N TRP A 199 -7.36 8.99 6.25
CA TRP A 199 -5.96 8.88 5.86
C TRP A 199 -4.98 8.67 7.01
N SER A 200 -5.31 9.08 8.24
CA SER A 200 -4.38 9.03 9.37
C SER A 200 -4.65 7.91 10.39
N ARG A 201 -5.81 7.25 10.33
CA ARG A 201 -6.18 6.25 11.35
C ARG A 201 -6.86 4.99 10.83
N ARG A 202 -7.26 4.94 9.55
CA ARG A 202 -8.13 3.85 9.06
C ARG A 202 -7.69 3.23 7.75
N TRP A 203 -7.13 4.01 6.84
CA TRP A 203 -6.64 3.53 5.55
C TRP A 203 -5.13 3.27 5.62
N ASN A 204 -4.71 2.05 5.30
CA ASN A 204 -3.30 1.66 5.18
C ASN A 204 -2.44 2.03 6.41
N LEU A 205 -2.71 1.38 7.55
CA LEU A 205 -1.99 1.61 8.80
C LEU A 205 -0.48 1.34 8.68
N ALA A 206 -0.08 0.41 7.80
CA ALA A 206 1.34 0.16 7.51
C ALA A 206 2.03 1.44 7.01
N PHE A 207 1.37 2.15 6.09
CA PHE A 207 1.87 3.39 5.52
C PHE A 207 1.83 4.56 6.51
N ILE A 208 0.75 4.67 7.29
CA ILE A 208 0.65 5.66 8.37
C ILE A 208 1.81 5.50 9.35
N GLU A 209 2.11 4.27 9.73
CA GLU A 209 3.20 3.97 10.66
C GLU A 209 4.57 4.28 10.04
N LEU A 210 4.82 3.86 8.80
CA LEU A 210 6.03 4.21 8.05
C LEU A 210 6.26 5.72 8.05
N THR A 211 5.28 6.48 7.53
CA THR A 211 5.39 7.93 7.39
C THR A 211 5.52 8.62 8.75
N THR A 212 4.81 8.13 9.77
CA THR A 212 4.92 8.66 11.13
C THR A 212 6.34 8.51 11.69
N ILE A 213 6.93 7.33 11.54
CA ILE A 213 8.23 7.00 12.12
C ILE A 213 9.38 7.58 11.31
N ALA A 214 9.31 7.49 9.98
CA ALA A 214 10.39 7.85 9.08
C ALA A 214 10.42 9.35 8.73
N VAL A 215 9.27 10.04 8.77
CA VAL A 215 9.14 11.42 8.30
C VAL A 215 8.55 12.34 9.37
N LEU A 216 7.34 12.05 9.85
CA LEU A 216 6.57 12.99 10.68
C LEU A 216 7.23 13.24 12.03
N ARG A 217 7.58 12.21 12.79
CA ARG A 217 8.17 12.36 14.14
C ARG A 217 9.50 13.12 14.11
N PRO A 218 10.47 12.77 13.25
CA PRO A 218 11.72 13.53 13.15
C PRO A 218 11.50 15.01 12.80
N LEU A 219 10.63 15.30 11.83
CA LEU A 219 10.40 16.67 11.37
C LEU A 219 9.56 17.49 12.33
N LYS A 220 8.56 16.89 13.00
CA LYS A 220 7.71 17.58 13.97
C LYS A 220 8.54 18.16 15.11
N LYS A 221 9.53 17.41 15.60
CA LYS A 221 10.43 17.86 16.67
C LYS A 221 11.27 19.07 16.26
N ARG A 222 11.64 19.19 14.98
CA ARG A 222 12.57 20.21 14.48
C ARG A 222 11.91 21.42 13.82
N TYR A 223 10.77 21.22 13.15
CA TYR A 223 10.12 22.23 12.29
C TYR A 223 8.62 22.42 12.58
N GLY A 224 8.07 21.72 13.58
CA GLY A 224 6.68 21.85 14.00
C GLY A 224 5.68 21.00 13.21
N GLN A 225 4.43 21.00 13.68
CA GLN A 225 3.37 20.09 13.21
C GLN A 225 2.96 20.35 11.75
N LYS A 226 2.83 21.62 11.33
CA LYS A 226 2.36 21.97 9.98
C LYS A 226 3.34 21.52 8.91
N VAL A 227 4.64 21.79 9.09
CA VAL A 227 5.70 21.36 8.18
C VAL A 227 5.74 19.84 8.10
N ALA A 228 5.77 19.15 9.26
CA ALA A 228 5.79 17.69 9.30
C ALA A 228 4.58 17.05 8.60
N PHE A 229 3.39 17.65 8.70
CA PHE A 229 2.19 17.20 8.00
C PHE A 229 2.36 17.31 6.49
N TRP A 230 2.71 18.50 5.97
CA TRP A 230 2.89 18.71 4.53
C TRP A 230 3.97 17.81 3.96
N THR A 231 5.12 17.68 4.64
CA THR A 231 6.20 16.80 4.19
C THR A 231 5.76 15.33 4.15
N SER A 232 4.91 14.89 5.07
CA SER A 232 4.37 13.52 5.06
C SER A 232 3.48 13.27 3.84
N TYR A 233 2.70 14.25 3.40
CA TYR A 233 1.87 14.14 2.18
C TYR A 233 2.69 14.25 0.89
N ILE A 234 3.71 15.12 0.85
CA ILE A 234 4.67 15.19 -0.26
C ILE A 234 5.37 13.84 -0.42
N PHE A 235 5.92 13.31 0.68
CA PHE A 235 6.55 11.99 0.68
C PHE A 235 5.57 10.90 0.26
N SER A 236 4.30 11.02 0.67
CA SER A 236 3.26 10.10 0.24
C SER A 236 3.02 10.14 -1.27
N GLY A 237 2.91 11.33 -1.85
CA GLY A 237 2.79 11.52 -3.29
C GLY A 237 3.94 10.85 -4.04
N LEU A 238 5.18 11.07 -3.60
CA LEU A 238 6.37 10.46 -4.23
C LEU A 238 6.37 8.93 -4.16
N LEU A 239 5.93 8.33 -3.05
CA LEU A 239 5.79 6.87 -2.97
C LEU A 239 4.72 6.33 -3.91
N HIS A 240 3.67 7.11 -4.19
CA HIS A 240 2.66 6.71 -5.16
C HIS A 240 3.12 6.95 -6.59
N GLU A 241 3.92 7.98 -6.89
CA GLU A 241 4.60 8.11 -8.19
C GLU A 241 5.48 6.87 -8.46
N LEU A 242 6.24 6.44 -7.46
CA LEU A 242 7.09 5.25 -7.52
C LEU A 242 6.29 3.96 -7.78
N ALA A 243 5.10 3.83 -7.18
CA ALA A 243 4.27 2.63 -7.29
C ALA A 243 3.29 2.64 -8.48
N ILE A 244 2.92 3.82 -9.01
CA ILE A 244 1.86 3.95 -10.02
C ILE A 244 2.43 4.44 -11.35
N SER A 245 3.18 5.54 -11.35
CA SER A 245 3.61 6.21 -12.58
C SER A 245 4.94 5.66 -13.12
N LEU A 246 5.92 5.43 -12.24
CA LEU A 246 7.24 4.90 -12.64
C LEU A 246 7.18 3.52 -13.31
N PRO A 247 6.36 2.53 -12.86
CA PRO A 247 6.31 1.21 -13.49
C PRO A 247 5.80 1.23 -14.93
N VAL A 248 4.92 2.17 -15.26
CA VAL A 248 4.35 2.35 -16.60
C VAL A 248 5.01 3.48 -17.38
N ASN A 249 5.98 4.20 -16.78
CA ASN A 249 6.66 5.36 -17.33
C ASN A 249 5.72 6.48 -17.87
N HIS A 250 4.56 6.65 -17.24
CA HIS A 250 3.52 7.59 -17.69
C HIS A 250 2.77 8.17 -16.50
N GLY A 251 2.10 9.30 -16.73
CA GLY A 251 1.24 9.91 -15.72
C GLY A 251 1.98 10.56 -14.55
N TYR A 252 3.27 10.86 -14.71
CA TYR A 252 4.08 11.53 -13.71
C TYR A 252 3.44 12.81 -13.19
N GLY A 253 3.54 13.01 -11.88
CA GLY A 253 2.99 14.16 -11.17
C GLY A 253 1.51 14.01 -10.83
N LYS A 254 0.78 13.05 -11.42
CA LYS A 254 -0.65 12.86 -11.12
C LYS A 254 -0.86 12.25 -9.74
N PRO A 255 -0.31 11.07 -9.37
CA PRO A 255 -0.36 10.59 -7.99
C PRO A 255 0.11 11.63 -6.97
N PHE A 256 1.19 12.35 -7.26
CA PHE A 256 1.68 13.43 -6.41
C PHE A 256 0.61 14.51 -6.19
N LEU A 257 0.04 15.04 -7.28
CA LEU A 257 -1.02 16.05 -7.23
C LEU A 257 -2.23 15.57 -6.43
N TYR A 258 -2.63 14.30 -6.56
CA TYR A 258 -3.72 13.74 -5.76
C TYR A 258 -3.48 13.93 -4.26
N PHE A 259 -2.31 13.59 -3.75
CA PHE A 259 -2.01 13.75 -2.32
C PHE A 259 -1.86 15.21 -1.90
N ILE A 260 -1.41 16.10 -2.77
CA ILE A 260 -1.42 17.55 -2.50
C ILE A 260 -2.86 18.07 -2.37
N ILE A 261 -3.78 17.63 -3.24
CA ILE A 261 -5.21 17.94 -3.15
C ILE A 261 -5.77 17.41 -1.82
N GLN A 262 -5.48 16.16 -1.44
CA GLN A 262 -5.94 15.59 -0.16
C GLN A 262 -5.45 16.43 1.05
N ALA A 263 -4.17 16.83 1.06
CA ALA A 263 -3.61 17.68 2.11
C ALA A 263 -4.31 19.05 2.17
N GLY A 264 -4.56 19.68 1.01
CA GLY A 264 -5.29 20.93 0.88
C GLY A 264 -6.73 20.84 1.37
N LEU A 265 -7.44 19.76 1.02
CA LEU A 265 -8.80 19.50 1.49
C LEU A 265 -8.85 19.36 3.02
N ILE A 266 -7.90 18.64 3.62
CA ILE A 266 -7.85 18.44 5.08
C ILE A 266 -7.55 19.76 5.82
N LEU A 267 -6.56 20.53 5.38
CA LEU A 267 -6.13 21.73 6.10
C LEU A 267 -6.99 22.97 5.78
N GLY A 268 -7.46 23.07 4.54
CA GLY A 268 -8.09 24.28 4.01
C GLY A 268 -9.61 24.22 3.98
N VAL A 269 -10.22 23.05 3.77
CA VAL A 269 -11.66 22.96 3.43
C VAL A 269 -12.46 22.21 4.49
N GLU A 270 -11.95 21.07 4.98
CA GLU A 270 -12.69 20.12 5.82
C GLU A 270 -13.34 20.76 7.05
N LYS A 271 -12.63 21.66 7.74
CA LYS A 271 -13.15 22.34 8.94
C LYS A 271 -14.37 23.23 8.68
N TYR A 272 -14.59 23.68 7.45
CA TYR A 272 -15.73 24.51 7.06
C TYR A 272 -16.93 23.67 6.58
N VAL A 273 -16.69 22.42 6.14
CA VAL A 273 -17.73 21.52 5.62
C VAL A 273 -18.23 20.57 6.72
N ILE A 274 -17.33 20.15 7.61
CA ILE A 274 -17.54 19.14 8.63
C ILE A 274 -17.33 19.74 10.03
N ASN A 275 -18.43 19.85 10.79
CA ASN A 275 -18.47 20.31 12.18
C ASN A 275 -19.00 19.18 13.10
N PRO A 276 -19.02 19.33 14.44
CA PRO A 276 -19.51 18.28 15.34
C PRO A 276 -20.93 17.79 15.04
N ASP A 277 -21.84 18.70 14.66
CA ASP A 277 -23.26 18.41 14.41
C ASP A 277 -23.55 17.85 13.02
N THR A 278 -22.53 17.72 12.17
CA THR A 278 -22.70 17.20 10.81
C THR A 278 -23.20 15.75 10.86
N GLY A 279 -24.38 15.51 10.28
CA GLY A 279 -25.00 14.20 10.22
C GLY A 279 -24.18 13.15 9.45
N LYS A 280 -24.45 11.86 9.74
CA LYS A 280 -23.70 10.71 9.17
C LYS A 280 -23.69 10.70 7.64
N PHE A 281 -24.83 11.02 7.00
CA PHE A 281 -24.94 11.03 5.54
C PHE A 281 -24.04 12.10 4.90
N LYS A 282 -24.08 13.34 5.39
CA LYS A 282 -23.23 14.43 4.86
C LYS A 282 -21.74 14.14 5.03
N ARG A 283 -21.33 13.51 6.16
CA ARG A 283 -19.93 13.07 6.35
C ARG A 283 -19.52 11.99 5.36
N LEU A 284 -20.38 11.00 5.13
CA LEU A 284 -20.13 9.94 4.17
C LEU A 284 -20.04 10.52 2.75
N LEU A 285 -20.97 11.38 2.36
CA LEU A 285 -20.95 12.05 1.06
C LEU A 285 -19.68 12.88 0.85
N TRP A 286 -19.29 13.70 1.85
CA TRP A 286 -18.02 14.43 1.82
C TRP A 286 -16.83 13.50 1.61
N LEU A 287 -16.73 12.44 2.41
CA LEU A 287 -15.65 11.46 2.30
C LEU A 287 -15.61 10.82 0.90
N LEU A 288 -16.75 10.36 0.40
CA LEU A 288 -16.83 9.72 -0.92
C LEU A 288 -16.45 10.70 -2.04
N LEU A 289 -16.95 11.94 -2.00
CA LEU A 289 -16.59 12.95 -3.00
C LEU A 289 -15.09 13.24 -2.99
N CYS A 290 -14.49 13.47 -1.82
CA CYS A 290 -13.05 13.74 -1.70
C CYS A 290 -12.17 12.57 -2.16
N LEU A 291 -12.64 11.33 -2.05
CA LEU A 291 -11.88 10.15 -2.45
C LEU A 291 -12.05 9.81 -3.93
N PHE A 292 -13.30 9.79 -4.42
CA PHE A 292 -13.65 9.25 -5.74
C PHE A 292 -13.56 10.30 -6.85
N VAL A 293 -13.93 11.56 -6.61
CA VAL A 293 -13.87 12.61 -7.65
C VAL A 293 -12.44 12.83 -8.18
N PRO A 294 -11.40 12.99 -7.32
CA PRO A 294 -10.02 13.12 -7.81
C PRO A 294 -9.35 11.78 -8.12
N MET A 295 -10.04 10.63 -7.96
CA MET A 295 -9.47 9.30 -8.21
C MET A 295 -8.84 9.12 -9.61
N PRO A 296 -9.40 9.65 -10.72
CA PRO A 296 -8.78 9.51 -12.05
C PRO A 296 -7.38 10.12 -12.15
N ILE A 297 -7.04 11.05 -11.26
CA ILE A 297 -5.69 11.61 -11.14
C ILE A 297 -4.77 10.57 -10.52
N LEU A 298 -5.19 9.90 -9.45
CA LEU A 298 -4.39 8.87 -8.78
C LEU A 298 -4.20 7.63 -9.67
N PHE A 299 -5.28 7.09 -10.21
CA PHE A 299 -5.27 5.91 -11.08
C PHE A 299 -5.49 6.35 -12.53
N HIS A 300 -4.46 6.94 -13.12
CA HIS A 300 -4.52 7.42 -14.50
C HIS A 300 -4.66 6.25 -15.50
N GLN A 301 -5.17 6.55 -16.70
CA GLN A 301 -5.52 5.54 -17.71
C GLN A 301 -4.41 4.52 -17.99
N MET A 302 -3.16 4.97 -18.17
CA MET A 302 -2.04 4.04 -18.43
C MET A 302 -1.80 3.05 -17.28
N PHE A 303 -1.96 3.47 -16.03
CA PHE A 303 -1.88 2.55 -14.89
C PHE A 303 -3.01 1.53 -14.92
N ILE A 304 -4.24 1.98 -15.26
CA ILE A 304 -5.37 1.06 -15.37
C ILE A 304 -5.10 0.03 -16.47
N SER A 305 -4.74 0.47 -17.68
CA SER A 305 -4.53 -0.42 -18.81
C SER A 305 -3.36 -1.39 -18.63
N TRP A 306 -2.26 -0.96 -17.99
CA TRP A 306 -1.01 -1.75 -17.95
C TRP A 306 -0.78 -2.49 -16.63
N ILE A 307 -1.55 -2.18 -15.58
CA ILE A 307 -1.44 -2.83 -14.27
C ILE A 307 -2.78 -3.42 -13.83
N VAL A 308 -3.83 -2.61 -13.77
CA VAL A 308 -5.14 -3.03 -13.23
C VAL A 308 -5.77 -4.09 -14.13
N MET A 309 -5.84 -3.84 -15.44
CA MET A 309 -6.44 -4.77 -16.40
C MET A 309 -5.70 -6.12 -16.44
N PRO A 310 -4.36 -6.19 -16.57
CA PRO A 310 -3.64 -7.46 -16.49
C PRO A 310 -3.86 -8.22 -15.17
N LEU A 311 -3.99 -7.52 -14.03
CA LEU A 311 -4.32 -8.15 -12.75
C LEU A 311 -5.76 -8.69 -12.73
N VAL A 312 -6.71 -7.96 -13.29
CA VAL A 312 -8.09 -8.40 -13.44
C VAL A 312 -8.16 -9.62 -14.35
N ASP A 313 -7.44 -9.63 -15.47
CA ASP A 313 -7.38 -10.77 -16.40
C ASP A 313 -6.68 -11.99 -15.80
N LEU A 314 -5.74 -11.81 -14.88
CA LEU A 314 -5.15 -12.91 -14.12
C LEU A 314 -6.15 -13.54 -13.15
N LEU A 315 -7.05 -12.73 -12.57
CA LEU A 315 -8.00 -13.16 -11.52
C LEU A 315 -9.34 -13.66 -12.10
N ALA A 316 -9.75 -13.13 -13.24
CA ALA A 316 -10.91 -13.62 -13.97
C ALA A 316 -10.51 -14.89 -14.73
N TYR A 317 -11.22 -16.00 -14.49
CA TYR A 317 -11.01 -17.28 -15.16
C TYR A 317 -10.87 -17.09 -16.69
N ARG A 318 -9.80 -17.65 -17.29
CA ARG A 318 -9.56 -17.73 -18.74
C ARG A 318 -10.55 -18.67 -19.45
N GLY A 319 -11.85 -18.50 -19.20
CA GLY A 319 -12.91 -19.23 -19.90
C GLY A 319 -13.27 -18.61 -21.25
N PHE A 320 -12.64 -17.48 -21.60
CA PHE A 320 -12.77 -16.83 -22.88
C PHE A 320 -11.36 -16.37 -23.30
N ASP A 321 -10.69 -17.19 -24.11
CA ASP A 321 -9.47 -16.79 -24.80
C ASP A 321 -9.80 -15.60 -25.70
N PHE A 322 -9.27 -14.41 -25.39
CA PHE A 322 -9.09 -13.38 -26.40
C PHE A 322 -7.77 -12.63 -26.22
N VAL A 323 -6.85 -13.03 -27.10
CA VAL A 323 -5.93 -12.21 -27.88
C VAL A 323 -6.11 -10.70 -27.67
N VAL A 324 -5.07 -10.08 -27.13
CA VAL A 324 -4.84 -8.64 -27.19
C VAL A 324 -4.68 -8.24 -28.66
N ILE A 325 -5.74 -7.74 -29.27
CA ILE A 325 -5.62 -6.81 -30.39
C ILE A 325 -6.38 -5.55 -29.97
N ILE A 326 -5.64 -4.47 -29.85
CA ILE A 326 -5.95 -3.08 -30.25
C ILE A 326 -4.94 -2.24 -29.47
N PHE A 327 -3.86 -1.86 -30.17
CA PHE A 327 -3.20 -0.55 -30.18
C PHE A 327 -1.99 -0.69 -31.11
N GLU A 328 -2.23 -0.59 -32.41
CA GLU A 328 -1.35 0.18 -33.30
C GLU A 328 -1.81 1.64 -33.26
#